data_AF-A0A0N4WP42-F1
#
_entry.id   AF-A0A0N4WP42-F1
#
_cell.length_a   1.000
_cell.length_b   1.000
_cell.length_c   1.000
_cell.angle_alpha   90.00
_cell.angle_beta   90.00
_cell.angle_gamma   90.00
#
_symmetry.space_group_name_H-M   'P 1'
#
loop_
_entity.id
_entity.type
_entity.pdbx_description
1 polymer ?
#
loop_
_entity_poly.entity_id
_entity_poly.type
_entity_poly.pdbx_seq_one_letter_code
_entity_poly.pdbx_strand_id
1 'polypeptide(L)'
;MIQSEISNADCALEKYVKTADDLSSDIPRLDEILQKVQSNSVAAQELLQTARTAITTLNVLYVELQEAEECTSGLQKMKMAKIKLAPIPIPKFSGKIWEWETFWGAFEHSVHSQDIDDIYKMNYLLNALQGEAKESTKQFEI
;
A
#
# COMPACT_ATOMS: atom_id res chain seq x y z
N MET A 1 -36.95 -20.53 67.10
CA MET A 1 -37.26 -20.75 65.68
C MET A 1 -37.92 -19.51 65.07
N ILE A 2 -39.08 -19.07 65.55
CA ILE A 2 -39.76 -17.88 65.02
C ILE A 2 -38.93 -16.58 65.22
N GLN A 3 -38.34 -16.38 66.41
CA GLN A 3 -37.52 -15.19 66.70
C GLN A 3 -36.26 -15.09 65.82
N SER A 4 -35.64 -16.23 65.45
CA SER A 4 -34.47 -16.21 64.56
C SER A 4 -34.84 -15.91 63.11
N GLU A 5 -36.03 -16.32 62.66
CA GLU A 5 -36.52 -15.97 61.33
C GLU A 5 -36.89 -14.49 61.21
N ILE A 6 -37.51 -13.92 62.25
CA ILE A 6 -37.81 -12.47 62.31
C ILE A 6 -36.52 -11.67 62.25
N SER A 7 -35.53 -12.00 63.10
CA SER A 7 -34.23 -11.32 63.09
C SER A 7 -33.48 -11.45 61.75
N ASN A 8 -33.62 -12.59 61.06
CA ASN A 8 -33.04 -12.78 59.73
C ASN A 8 -33.75 -11.94 58.67
N ALA A 9 -35.08 -11.84 58.73
CA ALA A 9 -35.87 -10.99 57.85
C ALA A 9 -35.53 -9.50 58.05
N ASP A 10 -35.37 -9.06 59.31
CA ASP A 10 -34.98 -7.68 59.63
C ASP A 10 -33.58 -7.36 59.08
N CYS A 11 -32.62 -8.27 59.24
CA CYS A 11 -31.27 -8.11 58.68
C CYS A 11 -31.29 -8.07 57.13
N ALA A 12 -32.14 -8.87 56.49
CA ALA A 12 -32.30 -8.85 55.04
C ALA A 12 -32.91 -7.53 54.54
N LEU A 13 -33.88 -6.98 55.29
CA LEU A 13 -34.50 -5.69 55.01
C LEU A 13 -33.51 -4.54 55.18
N GLU A 14 -32.74 -4.51 56.26
CA GLU A 14 -31.70 -3.49 56.46
C GLU A 14 -30.64 -3.53 55.36
N LYS A 15 -30.21 -4.73 54.94
CA LYS A 15 -29.30 -4.89 53.81
C LYS A 15 -29.90 -4.33 52.52
N TYR A 16 -31.15 -4.67 52.22
CA TYR A 16 -31.85 -4.18 51.03
C TYR A 16 -31.96 -2.65 51.04
N VAL A 17 -32.40 -2.06 52.15
CA VAL A 17 -32.54 -0.60 52.30
C VAL A 17 -31.19 0.08 52.10
N LYS A 18 -30.14 -0.42 52.74
CA LYS A 18 -28.79 0.12 52.57
C LYS A 18 -28.33 0.07 51.12
N THR A 19 -28.51 -1.08 50.45
CA THR A 19 -28.18 -1.19 49.02
C THR A 19 -29.02 -0.29 48.12
N ALA A 20 -30.29 -0.02 48.48
CA ALA A 20 -31.17 0.84 47.72
C ALA A 20 -30.78 2.33 47.87
N ASP A 21 -30.39 2.75 49.07
CA ASP A 21 -29.89 4.10 49.34
C ASP A 21 -28.53 4.36 48.66
N ASP A 22 -27.66 3.35 48.65
CA ASP A 22 -26.34 3.41 48.01
C ASP A 22 -26.41 3.36 46.46
N LEU A 23 -27.52 2.91 45.86
CA LEU A 23 -27.67 2.76 44.40
C LEU A 23 -27.69 4.10 43.64
N SER A 24 -27.98 5.20 44.34
CA SER A 24 -28.16 6.53 43.74
C SER A 24 -26.83 7.24 43.40
N SER A 25 -25.71 6.85 44.00
CA SER A 25 -24.45 7.60 43.86
C SER A 25 -23.68 7.36 42.56
N ASP A 26 -23.82 6.18 41.96
CA ASP A 26 -23.00 5.74 40.81
C ASP A 26 -23.74 5.74 39.46
N ILE A 27 -25.01 6.13 39.42
CA ILE A 27 -25.78 6.21 38.18
C ILE A 27 -25.56 7.60 37.56
N PRO A 28 -24.91 7.70 36.38
CA PRO A 28 -24.76 8.98 35.71
C PRO A 28 -26.14 9.58 35.43
N ARG A 29 -26.31 10.87 35.73
CA ARG A 29 -27.57 11.56 35.46
C ARG A 29 -27.87 11.53 33.96
N LEU A 30 -29.14 11.36 33.60
CA LEU A 30 -29.58 11.32 32.20
C LEU A 30 -29.04 12.50 31.38
N ASP A 31 -29.01 13.70 31.98
CA ASP A 31 -28.48 14.91 31.35
C ASP A 31 -26.98 14.80 31.01
N GLU A 32 -26.17 14.19 31.88
CA GLU A 32 -24.75 13.97 31.63
C GLU A 32 -24.52 12.97 30.50
N ILE A 33 -25.37 11.94 30.42
CA ILE A 33 -25.33 10.95 29.35
C ILE A 33 -25.69 11.63 28.02
N LEU A 34 -26.79 12.39 27.98
CA LEU A 34 -27.22 13.12 26.79
C LEU A 34 -26.16 14.11 26.33
N GLN A 35 -25.53 14.85 27.25
CA GLN A 35 -24.47 15.80 26.93
C GLN A 35 -23.24 15.10 26.35
N LYS A 36 -22.81 13.96 26.91
CA LYS A 36 -21.68 13.17 26.38
C LYS A 36 -21.98 12.59 25.00
N VAL A 37 -23.19 12.05 24.80
CA VAL A 37 -23.63 11.53 23.51
C VAL A 37 -23.65 12.63 22.47
N GLN A 38 -24.16 13.81 22.81
CA GLN A 38 -24.17 14.97 21.93
C GLN A 38 -22.75 15.42 21.58
N SER A 39 -21.85 15.56 22.56
CA SER A 39 -20.47 15.97 22.33
C SER A 39 -19.71 14.99 21.44
N ASN A 40 -19.86 13.68 21.68
CA ASN A 40 -19.24 12.65 20.86
C ASN A 40 -19.81 12.64 19.43
N SER A 41 -21.14 12.79 19.30
CA SER A 41 -21.79 12.90 17.99
C SER A 41 -21.24 14.07 17.16
N VAL A 42 -21.08 15.24 17.79
CA VAL A 42 -20.49 16.41 17.13
C VAL A 42 -19.04 16.14 16.72
N ALA A 43 -18.21 15.59 17.61
CA ALA A 43 -16.82 15.26 17.29
C ALA A 43 -16.71 14.25 16.13
N ALA A 44 -17.60 13.24 16.10
CA ALA A 44 -17.66 12.27 15.02
C ALA A 44 -18.07 12.93 13.69
N GLN A 45 -19.02 13.85 13.72
CA GLN A 45 -19.42 14.62 12.54
C GLN A 45 -18.29 15.50 12.00
N GLU A 46 -17.53 16.16 12.88
CA GLU A 46 -16.36 16.96 12.50
C GLU A 46 -15.30 16.10 11.82
N LEU A 47 -14.95 14.94 12.41
CA LEU A 47 -14.00 14.01 11.81
C LEU A 47 -14.45 13.53 10.43
N LEU A 48 -15.73 13.20 10.27
CA LEU A 48 -16.29 12.81 8.98
C LEU A 48 -16.22 13.95 7.97
N GLN A 49 -16.46 15.18 8.39
CA GLN A 49 -16.36 16.35 7.52
C GLN A 49 -14.92 16.59 7.09
N THR A 50 -13.95 16.50 8.01
CA THR A 50 -12.52 16.60 7.70
C THR A 50 -12.09 15.53 6.70
N ALA A 51 -12.50 14.28 6.92
CA ALA A 51 -12.19 13.18 6.00
C ALA A 51 -12.77 13.44 4.60
N ARG A 52 -14.01 13.92 4.51
CA ARG A 52 -14.64 14.29 3.23
C ARG A 52 -13.87 15.40 2.52
N THR A 53 -13.50 16.46 3.25
CA THR A 53 -12.73 17.56 2.66
C THR A 53 -11.37 17.09 2.15
N ALA A 54 -10.68 16.22 2.90
CA ALA A 54 -9.39 15.67 2.48
C ALA A 54 -9.52 14.84 1.19
N ILE A 55 -10.55 14.00 1.08
CA ILE A 55 -10.82 13.23 -0.15
C ILE A 55 -11.07 14.17 -1.34
N THR A 56 -11.88 15.21 -1.17
CA THR A 56 -12.14 16.18 -2.24
C THR A 56 -10.85 16.89 -2.66
N THR A 57 -10.02 17.33 -1.70
CA THR A 57 -8.73 17.96 -2.00
C THR A 57 -7.80 17.02 -2.76
N LEU A 58 -7.70 15.75 -2.35
CA LEU A 58 -6.88 14.77 -3.06
C LEU A 58 -7.36 14.53 -4.49
N ASN A 59 -8.67 14.46 -4.71
CA ASN A 59 -9.24 14.31 -6.05
C ASN A 59 -8.94 15.53 -6.94
N VAL A 60 -9.02 16.75 -6.38
CA VAL A 60 -8.67 17.98 -7.11
C VAL A 60 -7.18 17.96 -7.49
N LEU A 61 -6.29 17.68 -6.52
CA LEU A 61 -4.86 17.59 -6.78
C LEU A 61 -4.52 16.48 -7.79
N TYR A 62 -5.24 15.36 -7.75
CA TYR A 62 -5.08 14.29 -8.73
C TYR A 62 -5.44 14.75 -10.14
N VAL A 63 -6.56 15.47 -10.32
CA VAL A 63 -6.96 16.05 -11.61
C VAL A 63 -5.95 17.09 -12.08
N GLU A 64 -5.52 18.01 -11.20
CA GLU A 64 -4.50 19.02 -11.52
C GLU A 64 -3.17 18.39 -11.96
N LEU A 65 -2.76 17.28 -11.33
CA LEU A 65 -1.59 16.51 -11.74
C LEU A 65 -1.78 15.83 -13.09
N GLN A 66 -2.95 15.26 -13.37
CA GLN A 66 -3.25 14.68 -14.69
C GLN A 66 -3.25 15.75 -15.79
N GLU A 67 -3.82 16.93 -15.54
CA GLU A 67 -3.81 18.05 -16.48
C GLU A 67 -2.39 18.60 -16.71
N ALA A 68 -1.57 18.67 -15.66
CA ALA A 68 -0.16 19.00 -15.78
C ALA A 68 0.62 17.94 -16.59
N GLU A 69 0.30 16.67 -16.38
CA GLU A 69 0.84 15.56 -17.16
C GLU A 69 0.37 15.58 -18.61
N GLU A 70 -0.81 16.08 -18.96
CA GLU A 70 -1.23 16.22 -20.36
C GLU A 70 -0.38 17.25 -21.11
N CYS A 71 0.00 18.36 -20.46
CA CYS A 71 0.95 19.35 -20.99
C CYS A 71 2.39 18.81 -21.10
N THR A 72 2.83 17.95 -20.17
CA THR A 72 4.14 17.29 -20.26
C THR A 72 4.11 16.06 -21.15
N SER A 73 2.97 15.41 -21.37
CA SER A 73 2.82 14.21 -22.19
C SER A 73 3.09 14.52 -23.65
N GLY A 74 2.71 15.69 -24.15
CA GLY A 74 3.09 16.12 -25.50
C GLY A 74 4.61 16.20 -25.67
N LEU A 75 5.33 16.72 -24.67
CA LEU A 75 6.78 16.88 -24.71
C LEU A 75 7.55 15.61 -24.32
N GLN A 76 7.04 14.79 -23.40
CA GLN A 76 7.60 13.49 -22.99
C GLN A 76 7.34 12.42 -24.06
N LYS A 77 6.17 12.42 -24.70
CA LYS A 77 5.84 11.56 -25.85
C LYS A 77 6.61 12.00 -27.11
N MET A 78 6.97 13.29 -27.24
CA MET A 78 7.97 13.74 -28.23
C MET A 78 9.41 13.38 -27.87
N LYS A 79 9.81 13.38 -26.59
CA LYS A 79 11.13 12.88 -26.17
C LYS A 79 11.26 11.35 -26.28
N MET A 80 10.14 10.63 -26.18
CA MET A 80 10.02 9.17 -26.34
C MET A 80 9.48 8.75 -27.70
N ALA A 81 9.33 9.67 -28.65
CA ALA A 81 9.55 9.33 -30.04
C ALA A 81 11.04 9.05 -30.15
N LYS A 82 11.46 7.88 -29.60
CA LYS A 82 12.73 7.24 -29.86
C LYS A 82 12.96 7.47 -31.33
N ILE A 83 13.95 8.30 -31.66
CA ILE A 83 14.51 8.35 -32.98
C ILE A 83 14.61 6.88 -33.37
N LYS A 84 13.78 6.43 -34.34
CA LYS A 84 13.76 5.03 -34.79
C LYS A 84 15.04 4.84 -35.61
N LEU A 85 16.18 4.94 -34.92
CA LEU A 85 17.46 4.44 -35.38
C LEU A 85 17.25 2.94 -35.59
N ALA A 86 17.85 2.42 -36.65
CA ALA A 86 17.84 0.98 -36.86
C ALA A 86 18.32 0.29 -35.57
N PRO A 87 17.65 -0.78 -35.12
CA PRO A 87 18.07 -1.52 -33.93
C PRO A 87 19.56 -1.84 -34.02
N ILE A 88 20.32 -1.43 -33.00
CA ILE A 88 21.75 -1.72 -32.94
C ILE A 88 21.86 -3.26 -32.82
N PRO A 89 22.57 -3.94 -33.73
CA PRO A 89 22.70 -5.38 -33.66
C PRO A 89 23.43 -5.76 -32.38
N ILE A 90 22.92 -6.77 -31.67
CA ILE A 90 23.56 -7.28 -30.46
C ILE A 90 24.91 -7.90 -30.87
N PRO A 91 26.05 -7.41 -30.34
CA PRO A 91 27.36 -7.97 -30.64
C PRO A 91 27.46 -9.41 -30.16
N LYS A 92 28.25 -10.22 -30.85
CA LYS A 92 28.51 -11.60 -30.41
C LYS A 92 29.53 -11.64 -29.29
N PHE A 93 29.28 -12.47 -28.28
CA PHE A 93 30.18 -12.64 -27.15
C PHE A 93 30.79 -14.03 -27.16
N SER A 94 32.13 -14.11 -27.24
CA SER A 94 32.83 -15.40 -27.32
C SER A 94 33.24 -15.98 -25.95
N GLY A 95 33.14 -15.18 -24.88
CA GLY A 95 33.63 -15.52 -23.54
C GLY A 95 34.90 -14.79 -23.12
N LYS A 96 35.49 -13.99 -24.02
CA LYS A 96 36.70 -13.21 -23.74
C LYS A 96 36.37 -12.00 -22.85
N ILE A 97 37.09 -11.84 -21.75
CA ILE A 97 36.84 -10.79 -20.76
C ILE A 97 36.87 -9.38 -21.38
N TRP A 98 37.77 -9.12 -22.32
CA TRP A 98 37.85 -7.81 -22.99
C TRP A 98 36.68 -7.51 -23.94
N GLU A 99 35.88 -8.51 -24.31
CA GLU A 99 34.64 -8.31 -25.09
C GLU A 99 33.45 -7.98 -24.19
N TRP A 100 33.55 -8.22 -22.87
CA TRP A 100 32.43 -8.14 -21.92
C TRP A 100 31.82 -6.74 -21.84
N GLU A 101 32.63 -5.70 -21.61
CA GLU A 101 32.13 -4.33 -21.44
C GLU A 101 31.36 -3.84 -22.68
N THR A 102 31.92 -4.09 -23.87
CA THR A 102 31.28 -3.75 -25.14
C THR A 102 29.99 -4.56 -25.36
N PHE A 103 30.03 -5.85 -25.05
CA PHE A 103 28.86 -6.72 -25.18
C PHE A 103 27.73 -6.30 -24.23
N TRP A 104 28.03 -6.20 -22.94
CA TRP A 104 27.04 -5.90 -21.91
C TRP A 104 26.44 -4.51 -22.10
N GLY A 105 27.26 -3.51 -22.42
CA GLY A 105 26.77 -2.17 -22.75
C GLY A 105 25.76 -2.19 -23.89
N ALA A 106 26.05 -2.90 -24.99
CA ALA A 106 25.11 -3.02 -26.10
C ALA A 106 23.85 -3.84 -25.74
N PHE A 107 24.01 -4.90 -24.96
CA PHE A 107 22.92 -5.77 -24.52
C PHE A 107 21.97 -5.06 -23.55
N GLU A 108 22.49 -4.26 -22.63
CA GLU A 108 21.72 -3.51 -21.64
C GLU A 108 20.79 -2.49 -22.33
N HIS A 109 21.36 -1.73 -23.27
CA HIS A 109 20.62 -0.70 -24.02
C HIS A 109 19.68 -1.30 -25.07
N SER A 110 20.02 -2.46 -25.65
CA SER A 110 19.25 -3.04 -26.75
C SER A 110 18.24 -4.10 -26.30
N VAL A 111 18.39 -4.70 -25.12
CA VAL A 111 17.55 -5.82 -24.67
C VAL A 111 17.07 -5.62 -23.22
N HIS A 112 17.99 -5.35 -22.28
CA HIS A 112 17.63 -5.30 -20.85
C HIS A 112 16.68 -4.15 -20.50
N SER A 113 16.93 -2.97 -21.08
CA SER A 113 16.10 -1.76 -20.92
C SER A 113 14.78 -1.79 -21.70
N GLN A 114 14.54 -2.84 -22.51
CA GLN A 114 13.25 -3.03 -23.17
C GLN A 114 12.27 -3.71 -22.22
N ASP A 115 11.01 -3.30 -22.32
CA ASP A 115 9.88 -3.89 -21.61
C ASP A 115 9.42 -5.18 -22.32
N ILE A 116 10.22 -6.23 -22.20
CA ILE A 116 9.98 -7.57 -22.73
C ILE A 116 10.20 -8.61 -21.63
N ASP A 117 9.50 -9.75 -21.70
CA ASP A 117 9.64 -10.80 -20.68
C ASP A 117 11.07 -11.34 -20.59
N ASP A 118 11.47 -11.75 -19.40
CA ASP A 118 12.81 -12.26 -19.10
C ASP A 118 13.17 -13.50 -19.93
N ILE A 119 12.18 -14.31 -20.32
CA ILE A 119 12.36 -15.45 -21.23
C ILE A 119 12.88 -14.98 -22.60
N TYR A 120 12.35 -13.88 -23.14
CA TYR A 120 12.84 -13.33 -24.40
C TYR A 120 14.23 -12.73 -24.23
N LYS A 121 14.49 -12.03 -23.11
CA LYS A 121 15.84 -11.51 -22.79
C LYS A 121 16.87 -12.62 -22.73
N MET A 122 16.55 -13.75 -22.10
CA MET A 122 17.40 -14.94 -22.05
C MET A 122 17.65 -15.51 -23.46
N ASN A 123 16.63 -15.61 -24.30
CA ASN A 123 16.80 -16.07 -25.68
C ASN A 123 17.71 -15.14 -26.49
N TYR A 124 17.60 -13.83 -26.32
CA TYR A 124 18.53 -12.88 -26.97
C TYR A 124 19.96 -13.05 -26.47
N LEU A 125 20.14 -13.26 -25.17
CA LEU A 125 21.45 -13.54 -24.58
C LEU A 125 22.06 -14.80 -25.19
N LEU A 126 21.35 -15.94 -25.14
CA LEU A 126 21.82 -17.23 -25.69
C LEU A 126 22.17 -17.15 -27.18
N ASN A 127 21.39 -16.41 -27.97
CA ASN A 127 21.67 -16.21 -29.39
C ASN A 127 22.89 -15.32 -29.65
N ALA A 128 23.23 -14.42 -28.73
CA ALA A 128 24.40 -13.55 -28.83
C ALA A 128 25.70 -14.25 -28.39
N LEU A 129 25.61 -15.37 -27.67
CA LEU A 129 26.78 -16.17 -27.30
C LEU A 129 27.34 -16.96 -28.49
N GLN A 130 28.65 -17.08 -28.54
CA GLN A 130 29.39 -17.92 -29.48
C GLN A 130 30.63 -18.53 -28.82
N GLY A 131 31.28 -19.48 -29.48
CA GLY A 131 32.53 -20.07 -28.99
C GLY A 131 32.40 -20.68 -27.59
N GLU A 132 33.37 -20.38 -26.73
CA GLU A 132 33.47 -20.92 -25.37
C GLU A 132 32.32 -20.49 -24.46
N ALA A 133 31.84 -19.24 -24.60
CA ALA A 133 30.69 -18.77 -23.84
C ALA A 133 29.43 -19.58 -24.12
N LYS A 134 29.17 -19.89 -25.39
CA LYS A 134 28.01 -20.70 -25.79
C LYS A 134 28.14 -22.17 -25.34
N GLU A 135 29.35 -22.71 -25.35
CA GLU A 135 29.56 -24.07 -24.87
C GLU A 135 29.34 -24.18 -23.35
N SER A 136 29.77 -23.15 -22.60
CA SER A 136 29.55 -23.06 -21.16
C SER A 136 28.07 -23.06 -20.80
N THR A 137 27.20 -22.41 -21.60
CA THR A 137 25.75 -22.38 -21.29
C THR A 137 25.05 -23.72 -21.46
N LYS A 138 25.56 -24.62 -22.30
CA LYS A 138 24.97 -25.97 -22.45
C LYS A 138 25.05 -26.80 -21.18
N GLN A 139 26.00 -26.49 -20.30
CA GLN A 139 26.15 -27.17 -19.01
C GLN A 139 25.00 -26.83 -18.03
N PHE A 140 24.24 -25.78 -18.35
CA PHE A 140 23.15 -25.26 -17.52
C PHE A 140 21.79 -25.31 -18.24
N GLU A 141 21.73 -25.88 -19.44
CA GLU A 141 20.47 -26.22 -20.12
C GLU A 141 19.88 -27.46 -19.42
N ILE A 142 18.78 -27.28 -18.68
CA ILE A 142 18.03 -28.35 -17.98
C ILE A 142 16.94 -28.89 -18.90
#